data_AF-A0A7V9ZXX9-F1
#
_entry.id   AF-A0A7V9ZXX9-F1
#
_cell.length_a   1.000
_cell.length_b   1.000
_cell.length_c   1.000
_cell.angle_alpha   90.00
_cell.angle_beta   90.00
_cell.angle_gamma   90.00
#
_symmetry.space_group_name_H-M   'P 1'
#
loop_
_entity.id
_entity.type
_entity.pdbx_description
1 polymer ?
#
loop_
_entity_poly.entity_id
_entity_poly.type
_entity_poly.pdbx_seq_one_letter_code
_entity_poly.pdbx_strand_id
1 'polypeptide(L)'
;MTQALAERARAGVKVNAIFDAQGASKIGSENLERLRSAGVDLVKYHSIVWLDPRRYNNRSHRKLLIIDGKVGFIGGVGIADE
;
A
#
# COMPACT_ATOMS: atom_id res chain seq x y z
N MET A 1 7.94 7.36 1.77
CA MET A 1 6.66 6.77 2.31
C MET A 1 6.81 5.84 3.54
N THR A 2 7.56 4.73 3.45
CA THR A 2 7.61 3.68 4.51
C THR A 2 7.89 4.22 5.91
N GLN A 3 8.86 5.14 6.02
CA GLN A 3 9.24 5.75 7.29
C GLN A 3 8.08 6.49 7.95
N ALA A 4 7.36 7.33 7.21
CA ALA A 4 6.26 8.14 7.75
C ALA A 4 5.10 7.25 8.27
N LEU A 5 4.75 6.20 7.52
CA LEU A 5 3.70 5.26 7.95
C LEU A 5 4.12 4.48 9.20
N ALA A 6 5.37 3.99 9.24
CA ALA A 6 5.92 3.27 10.39
C ALA A 6 6.09 4.15 11.63
N GLU A 7 6.40 5.44 11.46
CA GLU A 7 6.45 6.41 12.56
C GLU A 7 5.05 6.64 13.14
N ARG A 8 4.05 6.91 12.29
CA ARG A 8 2.68 7.13 12.74
C ARG A 8 2.08 5.91 13.44
N ALA A 9 2.33 4.71 12.91
CA ALA A 9 1.89 3.47 13.55
C ALA A 9 2.50 3.31 14.96
N ARG A 10 3.81 3.59 15.10
CA ARG A 10 4.49 3.57 16.40
C ARG A 10 4.01 4.67 17.36
N ALA A 11 3.52 5.78 16.84
CA ALA A 11 2.86 6.83 17.62
C ALA A 11 1.41 6.46 18.03
N GLY A 12 0.95 5.23 17.77
CA GLY A 12 -0.39 4.76 18.15
C GLY A 12 -1.49 5.10 17.16
N VAL A 13 -1.16 5.68 16.01
CA VAL A 13 -2.14 5.93 14.94
C VAL A 13 -2.46 4.62 14.23
N LYS A 14 -3.74 4.29 14.07
CA LYS A 14 -4.14 3.12 13.27
C LYS A 14 -3.84 3.38 11.79
N VAL A 15 -2.86 2.67 11.25
CA VAL A 15 -2.47 2.74 9.84
C VAL A 15 -2.87 1.45 9.15
N ASN A 16 -3.71 1.55 8.11
CA ASN A 16 -4.04 0.42 7.23
C ASN A 16 -3.50 0.74 5.84
N ALA A 17 -2.78 -0.19 5.23
CA ALA A 17 -2.27 -0.04 3.88
C ALA A 17 -2.60 -1.27 3.01
N ILE A 18 -3.21 -0.98 1.87
CA ILE A 18 -3.56 -1.97 0.85
C ILE A 18 -2.61 -1.79 -0.32
N PHE A 19 -1.90 -2.86 -0.65
CA PHE A 19 -0.95 -2.89 -1.75
C PHE A 19 -1.42 -3.82 -2.84
N ASP A 20 -1.35 -3.37 -4.09
CA ASP A 20 -1.57 -4.24 -5.23
C ASP A 20 -0.39 -5.22 -5.37
N ALA A 21 -0.66 -6.53 -5.47
CA ALA A 21 0.36 -7.57 -5.38
C ALA A 21 1.47 -7.45 -6.44
N GLN A 22 1.18 -6.95 -7.64
CA GLN A 22 2.20 -6.72 -8.67
C GLN A 22 2.57 -5.24 -8.81
N GLY A 23 1.67 -4.29 -8.54
CA GLY A 23 1.94 -2.85 -8.57
C GLY A 23 2.88 -2.40 -7.45
N ALA A 24 2.86 -3.09 -6.30
CA ALA A 24 3.77 -2.86 -5.18
C ALA A 24 4.97 -3.83 -5.17
N SER A 25 5.25 -4.53 -6.26
CA SER A 25 6.39 -5.45 -6.36
C SER A 25 7.74 -4.77 -6.03
N LYS A 26 7.86 -3.47 -6.31
CA LYS A 26 9.06 -2.67 -6.05
C LYS A 26 9.26 -2.26 -4.58
N ILE A 27 8.26 -2.39 -3.71
CA ILE A 27 8.37 -1.95 -2.31
C ILE A 27 9.42 -2.77 -1.54
N GLY A 28 9.73 -4.00 -1.98
CA GLY A 28 10.72 -4.87 -1.32
C GLY A 28 10.18 -5.53 -0.05
N SER A 29 10.61 -6.77 0.20
CA SER A 29 10.18 -7.54 1.38
C SER A 29 10.57 -6.88 2.70
N GLU A 30 11.75 -6.26 2.76
CA GLU A 30 12.26 -5.57 3.95
C GLU A 30 11.35 -4.40 4.38
N ASN A 31 10.91 -3.58 3.44
CA ASN A 31 10.00 -2.47 3.75
C ASN A 31 8.63 -2.97 4.21
N LEU A 32 8.12 -4.05 3.62
CA LEU A 32 6.88 -4.66 4.08
C LEU A 32 7.02 -5.15 5.52
N GLU A 33 8.14 -5.79 5.85
CA GLU A 33 8.40 -6.27 7.20
C GLU A 33 8.56 -5.11 8.19
N ARG A 34 9.24 -4.04 7.77
CA ARG A 34 9.36 -2.80 8.56
C ARG A 34 8.00 -2.16 8.85
N LEU A 35 7.07 -2.18 7.90
CA LEU A 35 5.70 -1.69 8.12
C LEU A 35 4.93 -2.59 9.08
N ARG A 36 5.00 -3.92 8.89
CA ARG A 36 4.32 -4.89 9.76
C ARG A 36 4.81 -4.78 11.21
N SER A 37 6.12 -4.79 11.40
CA SER A 37 6.77 -4.66 12.72
C SER A 37 6.50 -3.30 13.39
N ALA A 38 6.22 -2.25 12.62
CA ALA A 38 5.80 -0.96 13.15
C ALA A 38 4.32 -0.89 13.57
N GLY A 39 3.53 -1.94 13.31
CA GLY A 39 2.10 -2.01 13.65
C GLY A 39 1.16 -1.58 12.52
N VAL A 40 1.64 -1.48 11.28
CA VAL A 40 0.78 -1.19 10.12
C VAL A 40 0.02 -2.46 9.73
N ASP A 41 -1.31 -2.35 9.59
CA ASP A 41 -2.13 -3.42 9.03
C ASP A 41 -1.96 -3.47 7.51
N LEU A 42 -1.39 -4.57 7.02
CA LEU A 42 -0.94 -4.72 5.64
C LEU A 42 -1.64 -5.86 4.92
N VAL A 43 -2.38 -5.48 3.87
CA VAL A 43 -3.08 -6.40 2.98
C VAL A 43 -2.55 -6.28 1.56
N LYS A 44 -2.24 -7.43 0.94
CA LYS A 44 -1.99 -7.52 -0.50
C LYS A 44 -3.30 -7.82 -1.23
N TYR A 45 -3.68 -6.95 -2.14
CA TYR A 45 -4.85 -7.08 -2.98
C TYR A 45 -4.47 -7.61 -4.37
N HIS A 46 -5.38 -8.34 -5.01
CA HIS A 46 -5.25 -8.83 -6.39
C HIS A 46 -4.02 -9.73 -6.64
N SER A 47 -3.78 -10.68 -5.73
CA SER A 47 -2.80 -11.74 -5.96
C SER A 47 -3.09 -12.47 -7.28
N ILE A 48 -2.05 -12.63 -8.10
CA ILE A 48 -2.15 -13.23 -9.43
C ILE A 48 -2.61 -14.68 -9.30
N VAL A 49 -3.72 -15.00 -9.96
CA VAL A 49 -4.19 -16.38 -10.16
C VAL A 49 -3.98 -16.70 -11.63
N TRP A 50 -3.17 -17.73 -11.93
CA TRP A 50 -2.75 -18.13 -13.28
C TRP A 50 -3.88 -18.64 -14.20
N LEU A 51 -5.13 -18.63 -13.72
CA LEU A 51 -6.28 -19.23 -14.39
C LEU A 51 -6.96 -18.32 -15.44
N ASP A 52 -6.72 -17.00 -15.46
CA ASP A 52 -7.28 -16.11 -16.50
C ASP A 52 -6.35 -14.94 -16.87
N PRO A 53 -5.61 -15.04 -18.00
CA PRO A 53 -4.76 -13.98 -18.55
C PRO A 53 -5.44 -12.61 -18.71
N ARG A 54 -6.76 -12.58 -18.94
CA ARG A 54 -7.52 -11.34 -19.18
C ARG A 54 -7.76 -10.56 -17.90
N ARG A 55 -7.70 -11.21 -16.73
CA ARG A 55 -7.87 -10.58 -15.41
C ARG A 55 -6.58 -9.95 -14.86
N TYR A 56 -5.44 -10.18 -15.50
CA TYR A 56 -4.17 -9.58 -15.09
C TYR A 56 -4.16 -8.06 -15.21
N ASN A 57 -4.87 -7.51 -16.19
CA ASN A 57 -4.89 -6.06 -16.48
C ASN A 57 -6.03 -5.30 -15.77
N ASN A 58 -7.03 -5.99 -15.22
CA ASN A 58 -8.13 -5.38 -14.46
C ASN A 58 -7.69 -5.09 -13.01
N ARG A 59 -6.70 -4.23 -12.86
CA ARG A 59 -6.08 -3.91 -11.57
C ARG A 59 -6.50 -2.52 -11.12
N SER A 60 -6.64 -2.36 -9.82
CA SER A 60 -6.91 -1.05 -9.24
C SER A 60 -5.65 -0.20 -9.33
N HIS A 61 -5.58 0.69 -10.33
CA HIS A 61 -4.51 1.69 -10.45
C HIS A 61 -4.77 2.94 -9.57
N ARG A 62 -5.75 2.83 -8.66
CA ARG A 62 -6.14 3.88 -7.72
C ARG A 62 -5.02 4.07 -6.69
N LYS A 63 -4.67 5.32 -6.46
CA LYS A 63 -3.69 5.74 -5.46
C LYS A 63 -4.41 6.73 -4.56
N LEU A 64 -4.65 6.29 -3.33
CA LEU A 64 -5.49 6.99 -2.36
C LEU A 64 -4.75 7.03 -1.03
N LEU A 65 -4.69 8.21 -0.42
CA LEU A 65 -4.30 8.38 0.98
C LEU A 65 -5.44 9.09 1.69
N ILE A 66 -5.98 8.45 2.73
CA ILE A 66 -7.08 8.99 3.52
C ILE A 66 -6.57 9.19 4.95
N ILE A 67 -6.72 10.40 5.48
CA ILE A 67 -6.29 10.77 6.82
C ILE A 67 -7.54 11.11 7.64
N ASP A 68 -7.71 10.41 8.76
CA ASP A 68 -8.81 10.58 9.74
C ASP A 68 -10.22 10.55 9.16
N GLY A 69 -10.39 9.97 7.96
CA GLY A 69 -11.65 9.98 7.22
C GLY A 69 -12.11 11.36 6.73
N LYS A 70 -11.24 12.38 6.82
CA LYS A 70 -11.57 13.79 6.52
C LYS A 70 -10.78 14.36 5.35
N VAL A 71 -9.52 13.96 5.20
CA VAL A 71 -8.63 14.45 4.15
C VAL A 71 -8.29 13.30 3.21
N GLY A 72 -8.52 13.50 1.91
CA GLY A 72 -8.22 12.52 0.87
C GLY A 72 -7.27 13.10 -0.17
N PHE A 73 -6.17 12.40 -0.43
CA PHE A 73 -5.31 12.64 -1.58
C PHE A 73 -5.58 11.58 -2.62
N ILE A 74 -5.77 12.03 -3.86
CA ILE A 74 -6.00 11.18 -5.04
C ILE A 74 -5.00 11.58 -6.12
N GLY A 75 -4.56 10.64 -6.95
CA GLY A 75 -3.64 10.98 -8.03
C GLY A 75 -3.32 9.84 -8.98
N GLY A 76 -2.70 10.21 -10.12
CA GLY A 76 -2.13 9.26 -11.07
C GLY A 76 -0.71 8.81 -10.71
N VAL A 77 0.01 9.66 -9.97
CA VAL A 77 1.43 9.48 -9.59
C VAL A 77 1.54 8.66 -8.31
N GLY A 78 2.55 7.79 -8.24
CA GLY A 78 2.88 7.01 -7.04
C GLY A 78 3.20 7.90 -5.84
N ILE A 79 3.01 7.39 -4.62
CA ILE A 79 3.61 7.99 -3.43
C ILE A 79 5.06 7.51 -3.37
N ALA A 80 5.94 8.25 -4.03
CA ALA A 80 7.38 8.05 -4.01
C ALA A 80 8.05 9.33 -3.47
N ASP A 81 9.31 9.23 -3.06
CA ASP A 81 10.09 10.40 -2.63
C ASP A 81 10.68 11.17 -3.84
N GLU A 82 10.30 10.77 -5.07
CA GLU A 82 10.54 11.45 -6.36
C GLU A 82 9.21 11.85 -7.03
#